data_AF-A0A352VRV4-F1
#
_entry.id   AF-A0A352VRV4-F1
#
_cell.length_a   1.000
_cell.length_b   1.000
_cell.length_c   1.000
_cell.angle_alpha   90.00
_cell.angle_beta   90.00
_cell.angle_gamma   90.00
#
_symmetry.space_group_name_H-M   'P 1'
#
loop_
_entity.id
_entity.type
_entity.pdbx_description
1 polymer ?
#
loop_
_entity_poly.entity_id
_entity_poly.type
_entity_poly.pdbx_seq_one_letter_code
_entity_poly.pdbx_strand_id
1 'polypeptide(L)'
;MRQDEKDKRDGSDQPRAAEERLQTRQEVSSSYEDVVFDFTGLRKPDVADLALIFTARLKSPVHQSVWVRAIDPGTARVLRALGLDHLFRAYPGSSVMN
;
A
#
# COMPACT_ATOMS: atom_id res chain seq x y z
N MET A 1 -5.73 -68.80 21.99
CA MET A 1 -6.70 -67.91 21.33
C MET A 1 -7.72 -67.49 22.36
N ARG A 2 -7.77 -66.21 22.73
CA ARG A 2 -8.81 -65.61 23.59
C ARG A 2 -9.28 -64.34 22.88
N GLN A 3 -10.54 -64.35 22.46
CA GLN A 3 -11.28 -63.15 22.10
C GLN A 3 -12.10 -62.80 23.33
N ASP A 4 -11.93 -61.59 23.84
CA ASP A 4 -12.90 -60.96 24.73
C ASP A 4 -13.18 -59.56 24.19
N GLU A 5 -14.47 -59.28 24.10
CA GLU A 5 -15.14 -58.11 23.54
C GLU A 5 -14.81 -56.83 24.31
N LYS A 6 -14.87 -55.66 23.67
CA LYS A 6 -16.05 -54.78 23.66
C LYS A 6 -15.70 -53.28 23.44
N ASP A 7 -16.37 -52.74 22.43
CA ASP A 7 -17.07 -51.44 22.37
C ASP A 7 -16.39 -50.06 22.48
N LYS A 8 -16.87 -49.24 21.54
CA LYS A 8 -17.26 -47.80 21.63
C LYS A 8 -16.20 -46.71 21.46
N ARG A 9 -16.16 -46.23 20.21
CA ARG A 9 -16.40 -44.83 19.78
C ARG A 9 -16.29 -43.73 20.84
N ASP A 10 -15.28 -42.88 20.68
CA ASP A 10 -15.36 -41.41 20.73
C ASP A 10 -13.98 -40.93 20.24
N GLY A 11 -13.84 -40.12 19.20
CA GLY A 11 -14.28 -38.73 19.21
C GLY A 11 -13.02 -37.85 19.21
N SER A 12 -12.96 -36.90 18.27
CA SER A 12 -12.01 -35.78 18.16
C SER A 12 -10.62 -36.03 17.54
N ASP A 13 -10.59 -35.89 16.21
CA ASP A 13 -9.51 -35.22 15.49
C ASP A 13 -9.17 -33.89 16.18
N GLN A 14 -7.91 -33.69 16.56
CA GLN A 14 -7.42 -32.39 17.05
C GLN A 14 -5.98 -32.12 16.57
N PRO A 15 -5.78 -31.39 15.45
CA PRO A 15 -4.52 -30.74 15.17
C PRO A 15 -4.52 -29.37 15.86
N ARG A 16 -4.45 -29.35 17.20
CA ARG A 16 -4.56 -28.12 18.02
C ARG A 16 -3.26 -27.32 18.11
N ALA A 17 -2.47 -27.30 17.04
CA ALA A 17 -1.17 -26.60 16.99
C ALA A 17 -0.97 -25.73 15.74
N ALA A 18 -1.93 -25.71 14.81
CA ALA A 18 -1.85 -24.90 13.59
C ALA A 18 -2.53 -23.52 13.70
N GLU A 19 -3.45 -23.34 14.65
CA GLU A 19 -4.22 -22.09 14.78
C GLU A 19 -3.54 -21.02 15.64
N GLU A 20 -2.61 -21.42 16.51
CA GLU A 20 -1.95 -20.48 17.44
C GLU A 20 -0.80 -19.68 16.81
N ARG A 21 -0.34 -20.06 15.61
CA ARG A 21 0.67 -19.29 14.86
C ARG A 21 0.08 -18.15 14.01
N LEU A 22 -1.25 -18.04 13.93
CA LEU A 22 -1.92 -17.00 13.14
C LEU A 22 -2.32 -15.77 13.94
N GLN A 23 -2.14 -15.76 15.26
CA GLN A 23 -2.66 -14.71 16.16
C GLN A 23 -1.59 -13.80 16.78
N THR A 24 -0.38 -13.79 16.24
CA THR A 24 0.60 -12.73 16.54
C THR A 24 1.19 -12.13 15.28
N ARG A 25 0.36 -11.99 14.23
CA ARG A 25 0.54 -10.82 13.38
C ARG A 25 -0.12 -9.68 14.13
N GLN A 26 0.66 -9.13 15.06
CA GLN A 26 0.40 -7.88 15.74
C GLN A 26 -0.23 -6.96 14.69
N GLU A 27 -1.53 -6.72 14.82
CA GLU A 27 -2.19 -5.57 14.21
C GLU A 27 -1.54 -4.36 14.87
N VAL A 28 -0.32 -4.05 14.42
CA VAL A 28 0.11 -2.68 14.37
C VAL A 28 -1.03 -2.03 13.60
N SER A 29 -1.80 -1.19 14.28
CA SER A 29 -2.67 -0.24 13.62
C SER A 29 -1.74 0.60 12.75
N SER A 30 -1.38 0.09 11.58
CA SER A 30 -0.64 0.82 10.58
C SER A 30 -1.69 1.79 10.07
N SER A 31 -1.85 2.91 10.77
CA SER A 31 -2.35 4.11 10.13
C SER A 31 -1.40 4.30 8.95
N TYR A 32 -1.84 3.87 7.77
CA TYR A 32 -1.03 3.99 6.57
C TYR A 32 -0.86 5.49 6.37
N GLU A 33 0.33 5.98 6.71
CA GLU A 33 0.64 7.39 6.58
C GLU A 33 0.66 7.71 5.09
N ASP A 34 -0.13 8.71 4.69
CA ASP A 34 -0.07 9.23 3.33
C ASP A 34 1.33 9.79 3.06
N VAL A 35 1.81 9.59 1.82
CA VAL A 35 3.12 10.09 1.39
C VAL A 35 2.93 11.36 0.59
N VAL A 36 3.72 12.39 0.86
CA VAL A 36 3.70 13.66 0.11
C VAL A 36 5.08 13.93 -0.48
N PHE A 37 5.14 14.07 -1.81
CA PHE A 37 6.31 14.58 -2.52
C PHE A 37 6.13 16.09 -2.73
N ASP A 38 6.88 16.90 -1.96
CA ASP A 38 6.80 18.36 -2.00
C ASP A 38 7.99 18.96 -2.77
N PHE A 39 7.70 19.58 -3.93
CA PHE A 39 8.69 20.25 -4.76
C PHE A 39 8.77 21.76 -4.51
N THR A 40 8.21 22.25 -3.40
CA THR A 40 8.25 23.68 -3.07
C THR A 40 9.70 24.17 -2.99
N GLY A 41 10.01 25.23 -3.74
CA GLY A 41 11.36 25.80 -3.79
C GLY A 41 12.35 25.06 -4.70
N LEU A 42 11.96 23.92 -5.29
CA LEU A 42 12.73 23.24 -6.33
C LEU A 42 12.34 23.80 -7.70
N ARG A 43 13.31 23.92 -8.61
CA ARG A 43 13.06 24.48 -9.96
C ARG A 43 12.16 23.57 -10.79
N LYS A 44 12.50 22.28 -10.86
CA LYS A 44 11.78 21.28 -11.65
C LYS A 44 12.17 19.88 -11.19
N PRO A 45 11.22 18.95 -11.00
CA PRO A 45 11.54 17.54 -10.77
C PRO A 45 12.26 16.95 -11.98
N ASP A 46 13.29 16.14 -11.73
CA ASP A 46 13.99 15.39 -12.76
C ASP A 46 13.35 14.02 -13.03
N VAL A 47 13.98 13.21 -13.89
CA VAL A 47 13.47 11.87 -14.23
C VAL A 47 13.51 10.92 -13.04
N ALA A 48 14.50 11.05 -12.15
CA ALA A 48 14.61 10.20 -10.97
C ALA A 48 13.50 10.53 -9.95
N ASP A 49 13.20 11.82 -9.76
CA ASP A 49 12.09 12.27 -8.92
C ASP A 49 10.75 11.70 -9.41
N LEU A 50 10.50 11.79 -10.72
CA LEU A 50 9.27 11.24 -11.33
C LEU A 50 9.20 9.72 -11.21
N ALA A 51 10.33 9.02 -11.37
CA ALA A 51 10.41 7.57 -11.20
C ALA A 51 10.16 7.15 -9.75
N LEU A 52 10.61 7.95 -8.78
CA LEU A 52 10.37 7.71 -7.35
C LEU A 52 8.87 7.81 -7.04
N ILE A 53 8.19 8.85 -7.54
CA ILE A 53 6.73 9.01 -7.36
C ILE A 53 5.98 7.84 -8.00
N PHE A 54 6.36 7.45 -9.21
CA PHE A 54 5.75 6.33 -9.91
C PHE A 54 5.91 5.02 -9.12
N THR A 55 7.12 4.78 -8.62
CA THR A 55 7.44 3.61 -7.78
C THR A 55 6.62 3.63 -6.50
N ALA A 56 6.56 4.76 -5.79
CA ALA A 56 5.75 4.91 -4.60
C ALA A 56 4.27 4.60 -4.90
N ARG A 57 3.73 5.18 -5.98
CA ARG A 57 2.32 4.97 -6.37
C ARG A 57 2.00 3.51 -6.68
N LEU A 58 2.89 2.81 -7.38
CA LEU A 58 2.70 1.39 -7.71
C LEU A 58 2.88 0.44 -6.52
N LYS A 59 3.64 0.85 -5.51
CA LYS A 59 3.91 0.03 -4.31
C LYS A 59 2.97 0.34 -3.15
N SER A 60 2.34 1.51 -3.13
CA SER A 60 1.38 1.89 -2.10
C SER A 60 0.10 1.03 -2.16
N PRO A 61 -0.41 0.57 -1.00
CA PRO A 61 -1.73 -0.03 -0.90
C PRO A 61 -2.83 0.92 -1.39
N VAL A 62 -3.98 0.36 -1.78
CA VAL A 62 -5.11 1.13 -2.35
C VAL A 62 -5.62 2.25 -1.43
N HIS A 63 -5.53 2.06 -0.11
CA HIS A 63 -5.97 3.02 0.89
C HIS A 63 -4.90 4.05 1.28
N GLN A 64 -3.65 3.89 0.82
CA GLN A 64 -2.59 4.87 1.05
C GLN A 64 -2.55 5.85 -0.12
N SER A 65 -2.62 7.14 0.19
CA SER A 65 -2.49 8.18 -0.82
C SER A 65 -1.04 8.57 -1.02
N VAL A 66 -0.66 8.75 -2.27
CA VAL A 66 0.61 9.36 -2.66
C VAL A 66 0.26 10.67 -3.34
N TRP A 67 0.68 11.77 -2.71
CA TRP A 67 0.37 13.12 -3.13
C TRP A 67 1.60 13.82 -3.68
N VAL A 68 1.37 14.73 -4.61
CA VAL A 68 2.41 15.58 -5.20
C VAL A 68 2.03 17.04 -4.98
N ARG A 69 2.98 17.84 -4.47
CA ARG A 69 2.81 19.26 -4.23
C ARG A 69 3.86 20.07 -4.99
N ALA A 70 3.44 21.24 -5.47
CA ALA A 70 4.30 22.20 -6.16
C ALA A 70 5.04 21.64 -7.39
N ILE A 71 4.42 20.70 -8.11
CA ILE A 71 4.97 20.22 -9.38
C ILE A 71 5.04 21.37 -10.39
N ASP A 72 6.17 21.45 -11.10
CA ASP A 72 6.35 22.42 -12.19
C ASP A 72 5.19 22.31 -13.22
N PRO A 73 4.55 23.41 -13.61
CA PRO A 73 3.46 23.38 -14.59
C PRO A 73 3.87 22.78 -15.94
N GLY A 74 5.12 22.97 -16.36
CA GLY A 74 5.66 22.37 -17.58
C GLY A 74 5.69 20.84 -17.48
N THR A 75 6.21 20.30 -16.37
CA THR A 75 6.16 18.86 -16.08
C THR A 75 4.72 18.35 -16.01
N ALA A 76 3.81 19.05 -15.34
CA ALA A 76 2.41 18.64 -15.24
C ALA A 76 1.72 18.54 -16.61
N ARG A 77 1.99 19.49 -17.53
CA ARG A 77 1.49 19.43 -18.91
C ARG A 77 2.04 18.22 -19.66
N VAL A 78 3.34 17.93 -19.53
CA VAL A 78 3.95 16.76 -20.17
C VAL A 78 3.33 15.48 -19.64
N LEU A 79 3.17 15.33 -18.33
CA LEU A 79 2.54 14.16 -17.72
C LEU A 79 1.11 13.96 -18.22
N ARG A 80 0.32 15.05 -18.32
CA ARG A 80 -1.04 14.99 -18.89
C ARG A 80 -1.03 14.58 -20.36
N ALA A 81 -0.11 15.12 -21.16
CA ALA A 81 0.01 14.76 -22.58
C ALA A 81 0.39 13.28 -22.78
N LEU A 82 1.09 12.69 -21.81
CA LEU A 82 1.44 11.27 -21.78
C LEU A 82 0.35 10.39 -21.12
N GLY A 83 -0.74 10.98 -20.63
CA GLY A 83 -1.80 10.26 -19.90
C GLY A 83 -1.38 9.74 -18.52
N LEU A 84 -0.31 10.28 -17.93
CA LEU A 84 0.26 9.83 -16.66
C LEU A 84 -0.20 10.65 -15.45
N ASP A 85 -0.92 11.75 -15.66
CA ASP A 85 -1.34 12.70 -14.62
C ASP A 85 -2.16 12.05 -13.49
N HIS A 86 -2.93 10.99 -13.78
CA HIS A 86 -3.67 10.22 -12.80
C HIS A 86 -2.79 9.55 -11.72
N LEU A 87 -1.50 9.32 -12.00
CA LEU A 87 -0.53 8.76 -11.06
C LEU A 87 0.10 9.82 -10.16
N PHE A 88 -0.01 11.10 -10.52
CA PHE A 88 0.58 12.24 -9.82
C PHE A 88 -0.54 13.07 -9.18
N ARG A 89 -1.25 12.45 -8.23
CA ARG A 89 -2.40 13.10 -7.59
C ARG A 89 -1.96 14.35 -6.83
N ALA A 90 -2.54 15.50 -7.16
CA ALA A 90 -2.20 16.77 -6.53
C ALA A 90 -2.60 16.78 -5.03
N TYR A 91 -1.70 17.29 -4.18
CA TYR A 91 -1.96 17.47 -2.76
C TYR A 91 -3.17 18.41 -2.53
N PRO A 92 -4.13 18.08 -1.65
CA PRO A 92 -5.30 18.92 -1.40
C PRO A 92 -4.91 20.34 -1.00
N GLY A 93 -5.56 21.34 -1.59
CA GLY A 93 -5.24 22.75 -1.34
C GLY A 93 -3.97 23.25 -2.04
N SER A 94 -3.24 22.41 -2.78
CA SER A 94 -2.25 22.89 -3.74
C SER A 94 -2.97 23.37 -5.00
N SER A 95 -3.24 24.67 -5.08
CA SER A 95 -3.79 25.27 -6.29
C SER A 95 -2.68 25.31 -7.34
N VAL A 96 -2.73 24.40 -8.32
CA VAL A 96 -1.98 24.58 -9.57
C VAL A 96 -2.76 25.65 -10.33
N MET A 97 -2.38 26.92 -10.17
CA MET A 97 -2.94 28.02 -10.97
C MET A 97 -2.74 27.67 -12.45
N ASN A 98 -3.86 27.51 -13.17
CA ASN A 98 -3.93 27.31 -14.61
C ASN A 98 -3.26 28.47 -15.36
#